data_AF-A0A7S1UGZ7-F1
#
_entry.id   AF-A0A7S1UGZ7-F1
#
_cell.length_a   1.000
_cell.length_b   1.000
_cell.length_c   1.000
_cell.angle_alpha   90.00
_cell.angle_beta   90.00
_cell.angle_gamma   90.00
#
_symmetry.space_group_name_H-M   'P 1'
#
loop_
_entity.id
_entity.type
_entity.pdbx_description
1 polymer ?
#
loop_
_entity_poly.entity_id
_entity_poly.type
_entity_poly.pdbx_seq_one_letter_code
_entity_poly.pdbx_strand_id
1 'polypeptide(L)'
;GWALCSEGFMMDKPLLTVVGALIGSSGWMLTRVMCEGMNRDLSNVILGGWGSNSGAGPAADGPGEVLVHTEVNVDETVERLKQSGKVVVVPGYGLAVANAQADVAEITRKLTKE
;
A
#
# COMPACT_ATOMS: atom_id res chain seq x y z
N GLY A 1 13.75 -18.27 -1.51
CA GLY A 1 15.06 -17.80 -1.02
C GLY A 1 15.80 -18.92 -0.33
N TRP A 2 15.55 -19.13 0.96
CA TRP A 2 16.31 -20.07 1.80
C TRP A 2 16.28 -21.53 1.33
N ALA A 3 15.17 -22.00 0.75
CA ALA A 3 15.09 -23.34 0.15
C ALA A 3 16.09 -23.54 -1.01
N LEU A 4 16.26 -22.52 -1.86
CA LEU A 4 17.25 -22.54 -2.95
C LEU A 4 18.68 -22.51 -2.40
N CYS A 5 18.88 -21.82 -1.28
CA CYS A 5 20.17 -21.79 -0.58
C CYS A 5 20.54 -23.17 -0.04
N SER A 6 19.60 -23.89 0.61
CA SER A 6 19.80 -25.27 1.05
C SER A 6 20.06 -26.24 -0.10
N GLU A 7 19.33 -26.07 -1.21
CA GLU A 7 19.55 -26.87 -2.42
C GLU A 7 20.95 -26.63 -3.01
N GLY A 8 21.43 -25.39 -3.00
CA GLY A 8 22.80 -25.03 -3.39
C GLY A 8 23.87 -25.70 -2.54
N PHE A 9 23.66 -25.82 -1.23
CA PHE A 9 24.55 -26.59 -0.35
C PHE A 9 24.48 -28.10 -0.61
N MET A 10 23.29 -28.66 -0.88
CA MET A 10 23.13 -30.09 -1.16
C MET A 10 23.80 -30.52 -2.46
N MET A 11 23.83 -29.64 -3.47
CA MET A 11 24.44 -29.90 -4.79
C MET A 11 25.87 -29.38 -4.93
N ASP A 12 26.46 -28.81 -3.88
CA ASP A 12 27.78 -28.14 -3.92
C ASP A 12 27.88 -27.07 -5.05
N LYS A 13 26.81 -26.28 -5.20
CA LYS A 13 26.69 -25.23 -6.22
C LYS A 13 26.64 -23.85 -5.57
N PRO A 14 27.78 -23.15 -5.44
CA PRO A 14 27.85 -21.86 -4.74
C PRO A 14 26.97 -20.77 -5.36
N LEU A 15 26.72 -20.83 -6.67
CA LEU A 15 25.81 -19.91 -7.36
C LEU A 15 24.38 -19.97 -6.78
N LEU A 16 23.85 -21.17 -6.54
CA LEU A 16 22.50 -21.36 -6.00
C LEU A 16 22.42 -20.89 -4.54
N THR A 17 23.48 -21.11 -3.78
CA THR A 17 23.62 -20.61 -2.40
C THR A 17 23.55 -19.08 -2.37
N VAL A 18 24.35 -18.39 -3.19
CA VAL A 18 24.40 -16.93 -3.24
C VAL A 18 23.08 -16.32 -3.73
N VAL A 19 22.50 -16.87 -4.80
CA VAL A 19 21.21 -16.41 -5.33
C VAL A 19 20.08 -16.67 -4.33
N GLY A 20 20.08 -17.83 -3.68
CA GLY A 20 19.10 -18.19 -2.65
C GLY A 20 19.12 -17.25 -1.45
N ALA A 21 20.33 -16.89 -0.97
CA ALA A 21 20.52 -15.93 0.10
C ALA A 21 20.01 -14.52 -0.29
N LEU A 22 20.35 -14.04 -1.49
CA LEU A 22 19.90 -12.74 -2.02
C LEU A 22 18.38 -12.63 -2.08
N ILE A 23 17.71 -13.66 -2.63
CA ILE A 23 16.24 -13.70 -2.71
C ILE A 23 15.63 -13.76 -1.30
N GLY A 24 16.25 -14.53 -0.39
CA GLY A 24 15.80 -14.68 1.00
C GLY A 24 15.84 -13.37 1.78
N SER A 25 16.98 -12.66 1.73
CA SER A 25 17.15 -11.38 2.41
C SER A 25 16.26 -10.29 1.82
N SER A 26 16.10 -10.25 0.49
CA SER A 26 15.23 -9.27 -0.18
C SER A 26 13.76 -9.48 0.20
N GLY A 27 13.29 -10.73 0.24
CA GLY A 27 11.91 -11.04 0.64
C GLY A 27 11.63 -10.63 2.09
N TRP A 28 12.54 -10.96 3.00
CA TRP A 28 12.41 -10.57 4.41
C TRP A 28 12.35 -9.05 4.61
N MET A 29 13.25 -8.30 3.95
CA MET A 29 13.25 -6.84 4.05
C MET A 29 11.95 -6.23 3.52
N LEU A 30 11.47 -6.71 2.36
CA LEU A 30 10.20 -6.26 1.78
C LEU A 30 9.03 -6.52 2.74
N THR A 31 8.92 -7.73 3.29
CA THR A 31 7.88 -8.07 4.27
C THR A 31 7.92 -7.14 5.50
N ARG A 32 9.13 -6.84 6.02
CA ARG A 32 9.28 -5.95 7.18
C ARG A 32 8.79 -4.53 6.89
N VAL A 33 9.15 -3.95 5.75
CA VAL A 33 8.71 -2.59 5.37
C VAL A 33 7.19 -2.54 5.12
N MET A 34 6.60 -3.59 4.54
CA MET A 34 5.14 -3.67 4.37
C MET A 34 4.40 -3.73 5.71
N CYS A 35 4.86 -4.56 6.65
CA CYS A 35 4.31 -4.66 8.01
C CYS A 35 4.40 -3.32 8.75
N GLU A 36 5.54 -2.64 8.66
CA GLU A 36 5.77 -1.31 9.25
C GLU A 36 4.83 -0.27 8.66
N GLY A 37 4.63 -0.25 7.34
CA GLY A 37 3.68 0.64 6.67
C GLY A 37 2.21 0.42 7.07
N MET A 38 1.87 -0.77 7.59
CA MET A 38 0.55 -1.10 8.11
C MET A 38 0.43 -0.93 9.63
N ASN A 39 1.50 -0.50 10.31
CA ASN A 39 1.59 -0.41 11.77
C ASN A 39 1.26 -1.74 12.49
N ARG A 40 1.68 -2.87 11.91
CA ARG A 40 1.42 -4.22 12.43
C ARG A 40 2.69 -5.05 12.42
N ASP A 41 2.98 -5.75 13.51
CA ASP A 41 4.07 -6.72 13.54
C ASP A 41 3.79 -7.94 12.64
N LEU A 42 4.87 -8.53 12.11
CA LEU A 42 4.80 -9.76 11.32
C LEU A 42 4.16 -10.92 12.10
N SER A 43 4.43 -11.04 13.40
CA SER A 43 3.77 -12.02 14.28
C SER A 43 2.26 -11.82 14.30
N ASN A 44 1.78 -10.58 14.41
CA ASN A 44 0.35 -10.24 14.41
C ASN A 44 -0.31 -10.50 13.05
N VAL A 45 0.42 -10.34 11.95
CA VAL A 45 -0.07 -10.67 10.60
C VAL A 45 -0.20 -12.18 10.41
N ILE A 46 0.79 -12.97 10.84
CA ILE A 46 0.80 -14.44 10.65
C ILE A 46 -0.16 -15.14 11.63
N LEU A 47 -0.18 -14.73 12.90
CA LEU A 47 -0.97 -15.38 13.95
C LEU A 47 -2.40 -14.84 14.05
N GLY A 48 -2.77 -13.86 13.22
CA GLY A 48 -4.12 -13.29 13.21
C GLY A 48 -4.43 -12.43 14.44
N GLY A 49 -3.45 -11.69 14.96
CA GLY A 49 -3.65 -10.78 16.08
C GLY A 49 -4.65 -9.66 15.74
N TRP A 50 -5.65 -9.46 16.61
CA TRP A 50 -6.58 -8.34 16.53
C TRP A 50 -5.90 -7.06 17.04
N GLY A 51 -5.79 -6.05 16.18
CA GLY A 51 -5.27 -4.72 16.54
C GLY A 51 -3.96 -4.36 15.84
N SER A 52 -3.76 -3.06 15.61
CA SER A 52 -2.44 -2.51 15.28
C SER A 52 -1.59 -2.39 16.56
N ASN A 53 -0.27 -2.32 16.43
CA ASN A 53 0.62 -2.17 17.59
C ASN A 53 0.39 -0.88 18.39
N SER A 54 -0.22 0.12 17.75
CA SER A 54 -0.87 1.21 18.46
C SER A 54 -2.20 0.68 18.99
N GLY A 55 -2.23 0.40 20.30
CA GLY A 55 -3.42 -0.03 21.02
C GLY A 55 -4.56 0.97 20.87
N ALA A 56 -5.33 0.85 19.79
CA ALA A 56 -6.72 1.23 19.80
C ALA A 56 -7.44 0.04 20.42
N GLY A 57 -7.76 0.16 21.71
CA GLY A 57 -8.83 -0.64 22.31
C GLY A 57 -10.12 -0.49 21.48
N PRO A 58 -11.17 -1.29 21.76
CA PRO A 58 -12.47 -1.11 21.11
C PRO A 58 -12.80 0.39 21.12
N ALA A 59 -13.19 0.91 19.94
CA ALA A 59 -13.48 2.32 19.73
C ALA A 59 -14.19 2.87 20.97
N ALA A 60 -13.60 3.89 21.59
CA ALA A 60 -14.18 4.48 22.78
C ALA A 60 -15.65 4.78 22.49
N ASP A 61 -16.52 4.22 23.31
CA ASP A 61 -17.99 4.31 23.27
C ASP A 61 -18.46 5.74 23.64
N GLY A 62 -17.75 6.76 23.12
CA GLY A 62 -18.18 8.14 23.17
C GLY A 62 -19.21 8.38 22.07
N PRO A 63 -20.12 9.37 22.22
CA PRO A 63 -21.04 9.73 21.17
C PRO A 63 -20.21 10.10 19.93
N GLY A 64 -20.17 9.18 18.96
CA GLY A 64 -19.41 9.36 17.74
C GLY A 64 -19.83 10.68 17.12
N GLU A 65 -18.86 11.56 16.86
CA GLU A 65 -19.13 12.76 16.07
C GLU A 65 -19.88 12.30 14.82
N VAL A 66 -21.09 12.83 14.61
CA VAL A 66 -21.84 12.58 13.39
C VAL A 66 -21.04 13.26 12.28
N LEU A 67 -20.16 12.49 11.66
CA LEU A 67 -19.41 12.91 10.49
C LEU A 67 -20.43 13.10 9.36
N VAL A 68 -20.79 14.34 9.08
CA VAL A 68 -21.64 14.68 7.93
C VAL A 68 -20.79 14.54 6.68
N HIS A 69 -21.15 13.63 5.78
CA HIS A 69 -20.50 13.51 4.48
C HIS A 69 -21.01 14.61 3.54
N THR A 70 -20.12 15.16 2.72
CA THR A 70 -20.49 16.11 1.66
C THR A 70 -20.42 15.40 0.32
N GLU A 71 -21.54 15.34 -0.38
CA GLU A 71 -21.60 14.81 -1.74
C GLU A 71 -21.32 15.93 -2.74
N VAL A 72 -20.58 15.60 -3.80
CA VAL A 72 -20.25 16.50 -4.90
C VAL A 72 -20.53 15.79 -6.21
N ASN A 73 -20.92 16.55 -7.23
CA ASN A 73 -21.13 16.03 -8.58
C ASN A 73 -19.87 16.19 -9.45
N VAL A 74 -19.95 15.70 -10.69
CA VAL A 74 -18.83 15.74 -11.63
C VAL A 74 -18.47 17.18 -12.02
N ASP A 75 -19.47 18.01 -12.33
CA ASP A 75 -19.25 19.39 -12.79
C ASP A 75 -18.56 20.25 -11.72
N GLU A 76 -19.00 20.14 -10.48
CA GLU A 76 -18.42 20.83 -9.33
C GLU A 76 -16.98 20.37 -9.07
N THR A 77 -16.70 19.07 -9.23
CA THR A 77 -15.34 18.52 -9.09
C THR A 77 -14.41 19.09 -10.17
N VAL A 78 -14.88 19.22 -11.41
CA VAL A 78 -14.11 19.81 -12.51
C VAL A 78 -13.80 21.28 -12.23
N GLU A 79 -14.77 22.05 -11.75
CA GLU A 79 -14.56 23.46 -11.42
C GLU A 79 -13.55 23.63 -10.29
N ARG A 80 -13.67 22.83 -9.22
CA ARG A 80 -12.71 22.81 -8.11
C ARG A 80 -11.29 22.47 -8.58
N LEU A 81 -11.13 21.51 -9.49
CA LEU A 81 -9.83 21.14 -10.04
C LEU A 81 -9.21 22.27 -10.88
N LYS A 82 -10.01 22.99 -11.68
CA LYS A 82 -9.54 24.15 -12.48
C LYS A 82 -9.13 25.34 -11.63
N GLN A 83 -9.79 25.56 -10.50
CA GLN A 83 -9.46 26.64 -9.57
C GLN A 83 -8.29 26.30 -8.64
N SER A 84 -7.81 25.04 -8.65
CA SER A 84 -6.76 24.58 -7.74
C SER A 84 -5.36 24.91 -8.28
N GLY A 85 -4.53 25.58 -7.48
CA GLY A 85 -3.13 25.84 -7.84
C GLY A 85 -2.19 24.64 -7.66
N LYS A 86 -2.61 23.61 -6.91
CA LYS A 86 -1.84 22.38 -6.70
C LYS A 86 -2.79 21.22 -6.39
N VAL A 87 -2.64 20.14 -7.13
CA VAL A 87 -3.45 18.92 -6.96
C VAL A 87 -2.53 17.74 -6.63
N VAL A 88 -2.92 16.93 -5.65
CA VAL A 88 -2.25 15.66 -5.31
C VAL A 88 -3.25 14.53 -5.51
N VAL A 89 -2.87 13.55 -6.33
CA VAL A 89 -3.68 12.35 -6.57
C VAL A 89 -3.19 11.23 -5.66
N VAL A 90 -4.09 10.64 -4.87
CA VAL A 90 -3.79 9.50 -3.98
C VAL A 90 -4.42 8.23 -4.57
N PRO A 91 -3.65 7.43 -5.34
CA PRO A 91 -4.19 6.21 -5.94
C PRO A 91 -4.37 5.12 -4.89
N GLY A 92 -5.38 4.28 -5.08
CA GLY A 92 -5.63 3.09 -4.27
C GLY A 92 -5.96 1.88 -5.12
N TYR A 93 -6.16 0.73 -4.47
CA TYR A 93 -6.48 -0.52 -5.17
C TYR A 93 -7.74 -0.42 -6.06
N GLY A 94 -8.73 0.38 -5.64
CA GLY A 94 -9.96 0.60 -6.42
C GLY A 94 -9.71 1.18 -7.82
N LEU A 95 -8.68 2.03 -7.99
CA LEU A 95 -8.30 2.58 -9.29
C LEU A 95 -7.79 1.49 -10.23
N ALA A 96 -7.00 0.55 -9.72
CA ALA A 96 -6.48 -0.58 -10.50
C ALA A 96 -7.58 -1.57 -10.87
N VAL A 97 -8.50 -1.86 -9.95
CA VAL A 97 -9.65 -2.76 -10.20
C VAL A 97 -10.57 -2.18 -11.28
N ALA A 98 -10.78 -0.86 -11.28
CA ALA A 98 -11.59 -0.17 -12.28
C ALA A 98 -10.88 0.04 -13.62
N ASN A 99 -9.59 -0.31 -13.74
CA ASN A 99 -8.75 -0.02 -14.91
C ASN A 99 -8.69 1.47 -15.31
N ALA A 100 -8.83 2.38 -14.35
CA ALA A 100 -8.96 3.83 -14.60
C ALA A 100 -7.60 4.57 -14.68
N GLN A 101 -6.46 3.86 -14.66
CA GLN A 101 -5.13 4.49 -14.68
C GLN A 101 -4.88 5.36 -15.91
N ALA A 102 -5.43 4.98 -17.07
CA ALA A 102 -5.26 5.74 -18.31
C ALA A 102 -6.06 7.05 -18.28
N ASP A 103 -7.29 7.00 -17.77
CA ASP A 103 -8.18 8.15 -17.64
C ASP A 103 -7.61 9.17 -16.65
N VAL A 104 -7.15 8.72 -15.48
CA VAL A 104 -6.51 9.59 -14.48
C VAL A 104 -5.24 10.22 -15.07
N ALA A 105 -4.43 9.47 -15.82
CA ALA A 105 -3.26 10.01 -16.50
C ALA A 105 -3.63 11.05 -17.57
N GLU A 106 -4.77 10.92 -18.25
CA GLU A 106 -5.27 11.95 -19.16
C GLU A 106 -5.70 13.22 -18.40
N ILE A 107 -6.42 13.07 -17.29
CA ILE A 107 -6.85 14.19 -16.44
C ILE A 107 -5.65 14.96 -15.91
N THR A 108 -4.64 14.27 -15.35
CA THR A 108 -3.41 14.92 -14.86
C THR A 108 -2.67 15.66 -15.98
N ARG A 109 -2.64 15.11 -17.20
CA ARG A 109 -2.04 15.78 -18.36
C ARG A 109 -2.79 17.04 -18.77
N LYS A 110 -4.11 17.07 -18.67
CA LYS A 110 -4.92 18.27 -18.93
C LYS A 110 -4.62 19.35 -17.88
N LEU A 111 -4.62 18.99 -16.60
CA LEU A 111 -4.38 19.92 -15.49
C LEU A 111 -2.94 20.48 -15.41
N THR A 112 -1.97 19.84 -16.07
CA THR A 112 -0.56 20.32 -16.07
C THR A 112 -0.24 21.18 -17.30
N LYS A 113 -1.07 21.11 -18.35
CA LYS A 113 -0.86 21.84 -19.62
C LYS A 113 -1.60 23.18 -19.67
N GLU A 114 -2.60 23.36 -18.84
CA GLU A 114 -3.19 24.67 -18.51
C GLU A 114 -2.30 25.39 -17.49
#